data_AF-A0A8X6MYW5-F1
#
_entry.id   AF-A0A8X6MYW5-F1
#
_cell.length_a   1.000
_cell.length_b   1.000
_cell.length_c   1.000
_cell.angle_alpha   90.00
_cell.angle_beta   90.00
_cell.angle_gamma   90.00
#
_symmetry.space_group_name_H-M   'P 1'
#
loop_
_entity.id
_entity.type
_entity.pdbx_description
1 polymer ?
#
loop_
_entity_poly.entity_id
_entity_poly.type
_entity_poly.pdbx_seq_one_letter_code
_entity_poly.pdbx_strand_id
1 'polypeptide(L)'
;MGADFYWNVVNSEPPVKLSDSLILVPSIFGCILCGLRSHATVSFIPTVQNINVDTSTQALDDEVREFWSLESIGVQPIQEGKNTFNPELLTKFHHSFEILDGRRVVKLPWKPEVQLSSNNYEVAIQRFNSLTRKQQTDSVFKQEYSEIMQDYIDKKQVEIV
;
A
#
# COMPACT_ATOMS: atom_id res chain seq x y z
N MET A 1 15.49 2.87 14.73
CA MET A 1 14.82 1.58 14.98
C MET A 1 14.78 0.84 13.65
N GLY A 2 15.31 -0.38 13.55
CA GLY A 2 15.52 -1.08 12.26
C GLY A 2 16.79 -1.95 12.20
N ALA A 3 17.77 -1.71 13.08
CA ALA A 3 18.99 -2.53 13.19
C ALA A 3 18.74 -3.91 13.83
N ASP A 4 17.60 -4.08 14.49
CA ASP A 4 17.11 -5.30 15.12
C ASP A 4 16.81 -6.43 14.12
N PHE A 5 16.49 -6.10 12.87
CA PHE A 5 16.24 -7.08 11.81
C PHE A 5 17.50 -7.49 11.04
N TYR A 6 18.64 -6.84 11.27
CA TYR A 6 19.88 -7.10 10.52
C TYR A 6 20.28 -8.58 10.57
N TRP A 7 20.21 -9.18 11.76
CA TRP A 7 20.56 -10.59 11.98
C TRP A 7 19.57 -11.60 11.37
N ASN A 8 18.36 -11.15 11.03
CA ASN A 8 17.38 -12.01 10.34
C ASN A 8 17.64 -12.05 8.83
N VAL A 9 18.38 -11.08 8.29
CA VAL A 9 18.63 -10.93 6.86
C VAL A 9 20.02 -11.46 6.48
N VAL A 10 21.02 -11.23 7.31
CA VAL A 10 22.40 -11.67 7.08
C VAL A 10 22.57 -13.15 7.42
N ASN A 11 23.18 -13.91 6.51
CA ASN A 11 23.45 -15.33 6.73
C ASN A 11 24.61 -15.50 7.72
N SER A 12 24.68 -16.67 8.36
CA SER A 12 25.78 -17.01 9.29
C SER A 12 27.12 -17.28 8.59
N GLU A 13 27.16 -17.24 7.26
CA GLU A 13 28.39 -17.38 6.48
C GLU A 13 29.30 -16.16 6.67
N PRO A 14 30.63 -16.37 6.78
CA PRO A 14 31.56 -15.28 7.00
C PRO A 14 31.61 -14.33 5.80
N PRO A 15 31.71 -13.00 6.02
CA PRO A 15 31.90 -12.04 4.94
C PRO A 15 33.18 -12.30 4.14
N VAL A 16 33.09 -12.16 2.81
CA VAL A 16 34.23 -12.30 1.90
C VAL A 16 34.85 -10.93 1.66
N LYS A 17 36.09 -10.72 2.12
CA LYS A 17 36.83 -9.48 1.86
C LYS A 17 37.28 -9.44 0.40
N LEU A 18 36.85 -8.42 -0.34
CA LEU A 18 37.27 -8.19 -1.74
C LEU A 18 38.47 -7.24 -1.83
N SER A 19 38.50 -6.21 -0.98
CA SER A 19 39.62 -5.26 -0.86
C SER A 19 39.69 -4.70 0.56
N ASP A 20 40.64 -3.81 0.84
CA ASP A 20 40.74 -3.15 2.14
C ASP A 20 39.54 -2.28 2.49
N SER A 21 38.74 -1.86 1.50
CA SER A 21 37.56 -1.03 1.71
C SER A 21 36.24 -1.69 1.30
N LEU A 22 36.25 -2.91 0.73
CA LEU A 22 35.07 -3.61 0.23
C LEU A 22 34.98 -5.05 0.75
N ILE A 23 33.80 -5.42 1.25
CA ILE A 23 33.43 -6.75 1.73
C ILE A 23 32.12 -7.19 1.10
N LEU A 24 31.95 -8.48 0.86
CA LEU A 24 30.68 -9.11 0.50
C LEU A 24 30.11 -9.81 1.72
N VAL A 25 28.86 -9.47 2.07
CA VAL A 25 28.12 -10.06 3.19
C VAL A 25 27.02 -10.95 2.62
N PRO A 26 27.07 -12.28 2.82
CA PRO A 26 26.00 -13.17 2.39
C PRO A 26 24.68 -12.86 3.12
N SER A 27 23.57 -12.81 2.40
CA SER A 27 22.22 -12.60 2.95
C SER A 27 21.20 -13.52 2.31
N ILE A 28 20.01 -13.61 2.90
CA ILE A 28 18.88 -14.40 2.35
C ILE A 28 18.42 -13.91 0.97
N PHE A 29 18.81 -12.70 0.56
CA PHE A 29 18.49 -12.09 -0.74
C PHE A 29 19.67 -12.13 -1.72
N GLY A 30 20.78 -12.78 -1.37
CA GLY A 30 22.04 -12.76 -2.13
C GLY A 30 23.13 -11.94 -1.43
N CYS A 31 24.29 -11.81 -2.09
CA CYS A 31 25.44 -11.13 -1.49
C CYS A 31 25.27 -9.59 -1.50
N ILE A 32 25.43 -8.98 -0.33
CA ILE A 32 25.42 -7.52 -0.16
C ILE A 32 26.87 -7.02 -0.24
N LEU A 33 27.15 -6.07 -1.13
CA LEU A 33 28.46 -5.41 -1.20
C LEU A 33 28.49 -4.24 -0.20
N CYS A 34 29.38 -4.29 0.79
CA CYS A 34 29.54 -3.26 1.81
C CYS A 34 30.94 -2.65 1.74
N GLY A 35 31.07 -1.33 1.83
CA GLY A 35 32.38 -0.68 1.83
C GLY A 35 32.36 0.81 1.57
N LEU A 36 33.49 1.48 1.82
CA LEU A 36 33.69 2.88 1.45
C LEU A 36 34.17 2.99 0.00
N ARG A 37 33.48 3.83 -0.78
CA ARG A 37 33.85 4.11 -2.18
C ARG A 37 34.93 5.19 -2.24
N SER A 38 36.19 4.81 -2.12
CA SER A 38 37.31 5.66 -2.56
C SER A 38 37.58 5.39 -4.04
N HIS A 39 37.00 6.17 -4.94
CA HIS A 39 37.31 6.20 -6.38
C HIS A 39 37.39 4.83 -7.11
N ALA A 40 36.35 3.99 -7.03
CA ALA A 40 36.23 2.80 -7.86
C ALA A 40 35.07 2.95 -8.86
N THR A 41 35.36 2.93 -10.17
CA THR A 41 34.38 2.79 -11.24
C THR A 41 34.05 1.32 -11.44
N VAL A 42 32.84 0.90 -11.06
CA VAL A 42 32.34 -0.44 -11.36
C VAL A 42 31.72 -0.41 -12.76
N SER A 43 32.34 -1.11 -13.71
CA SER A 43 31.78 -1.36 -15.03
C SER A 43 30.49 -2.16 -14.90
N PHE A 44 29.41 -1.57 -15.42
CA PHE A 44 28.06 -2.09 -15.60
C PHE A 44 27.91 -3.62 -15.48
N ILE A 45 27.34 -4.08 -14.37
CA ILE A 45 26.75 -5.42 -14.20
C ILE A 45 25.26 -5.20 -13.92
N PRO A 46 24.34 -5.92 -14.59
CA PRO A 46 22.92 -5.67 -14.42
C PRO A 46 22.47 -6.11 -13.02
N THR A 47 21.75 -5.19 -12.36
CA THR A 47 21.01 -5.39 -11.10
C THR A 47 21.85 -5.49 -9.83
N VAL A 48 22.68 -4.48 -9.56
CA VAL A 48 23.09 -4.17 -8.17
C VAL A 48 22.19 -3.02 -7.66
N GLN A 49 21.29 -3.30 -6.71
CA GLN A 49 20.63 -2.23 -5.96
C GLN A 49 21.66 -1.60 -5.02
N ASN A 50 22.28 -0.52 -5.48
CA ASN A 50 23.24 0.23 -4.67
C ASN A 50 22.48 1.05 -3.62
N ILE A 51 22.65 0.70 -2.34
CA ILE A 51 22.25 1.57 -1.24
C ILE A 51 23.47 2.45 -0.92
N ASN A 52 23.48 3.64 -1.50
CA ASN A 52 24.48 4.65 -1.16
C ASN A 52 24.02 5.39 0.10
N VAL A 53 24.72 5.20 1.21
CA VAL A 53 24.49 5.98 2.43
C VAL A 53 25.40 7.19 2.36
N ASP A 54 24.90 8.27 1.74
CA ASP A 54 25.57 9.56 1.81
C ASP A 54 25.41 10.12 3.23
N THR A 55 26.52 10.41 3.90
CA THR A 55 26.51 10.96 5.26
C THR A 55 26.21 12.48 5.26
N SER A 56 25.94 13.06 4.08
CA SER A 56 25.30 14.36 3.92
C SER A 56 23.85 14.29 4.41
N THR A 57 23.68 14.40 5.72
CA THR A 57 22.42 14.12 6.45
C THR A 57 21.35 15.19 6.31
N GLN A 58 21.62 16.35 5.72
CA GLN A 58 20.64 17.46 5.72
C GLN A 58 19.72 17.42 4.50
N ALA A 59 20.27 17.30 3.29
CA ALA A 59 19.46 17.35 2.06
C ALA A 59 18.58 16.10 1.88
N LEU A 60 19.05 14.92 2.30
CA LEU A 60 18.28 13.67 2.23
C LEU A 60 17.15 13.61 3.27
N ASP A 61 17.34 14.22 4.44
CA ASP A 61 16.31 14.24 5.47
C ASP A 61 15.12 15.11 5.05
N ASP A 62 15.39 16.24 4.39
CA ASP A 62 14.35 17.10 3.82
C ASP A 62 13.57 16.40 2.71
N GLU A 63 14.25 15.71 1.79
CA GLU A 63 13.60 14.99 0.67
C GLU A 63 12.78 13.78 1.16
N VAL A 64 13.29 13.02 2.14
CA VAL A 64 12.55 11.92 2.76
C VAL A 64 11.36 12.46 3.56
N ARG A 65 11.52 13.59 4.25
CA ARG A 65 10.44 14.23 5.00
C ARG A 65 9.37 14.81 4.09
N GLU A 66 9.75 15.34 2.93
CA GLU A 66 8.82 15.76 1.88
C GLU A 66 8.11 14.55 1.27
N PHE A 67 8.82 13.46 0.99
CA PHE A 67 8.23 12.22 0.49
C PHE A 67 7.18 11.63 1.44
N TRP A 68 7.45 11.63 2.75
CA TRP A 68 6.52 11.21 3.79
C TRP A 68 5.60 12.32 4.30
N SER A 69 5.67 13.51 3.71
CA SER A 69 4.75 14.58 4.03
C SER A 69 3.35 14.18 3.54
N LEU A 70 2.35 14.45 4.38
CA LEU A 70 0.95 14.28 3.99
C LEU A 70 0.62 15.12 2.75
N GLU A 71 1.34 16.21 2.54
CA GLU A 71 1.20 17.09 1.38
C GLU A 71 1.56 16.40 0.06
N SER A 72 2.63 15.61 0.03
CA SER A 72 3.08 14.85 -1.15
C SER A 72 2.07 13.80 -1.63
N ILE A 73 1.31 13.20 -0.70
CA ILE A 73 0.20 12.29 -1.01
C ILE A 73 -1.16 13.00 -1.18
N GLY A 74 -1.15 14.33 -1.31
CA GLY A 74 -2.36 15.13 -1.55
C GLY A 74 -3.23 15.35 -0.31
N VAL A 75 -2.76 14.97 0.87
CA VAL A 75 -3.42 15.23 2.15
C VAL A 75 -2.89 16.55 2.71
N GLN A 76 -3.54 17.63 2.29
CA GLN A 76 -3.24 18.96 2.80
C GLN A 76 -3.65 19.07 4.28
N PRO A 77 -2.86 19.73 5.14
CA PRO A 77 -3.29 20.06 6.50
C PRO A 77 -4.66 20.74 6.45
N ILE A 78 -5.54 20.37 7.38
CA ILE A 78 -6.90 20.93 7.46
C ILE A 78 -6.75 22.45 7.53
N GLN A 79 -7.07 23.14 6.43
CA GLN A 79 -7.18 24.60 6.45
C GLN A 79 -8.20 24.93 7.53
N GLU A 80 -7.77 25.62 8.59
CA GLU A 80 -8.66 26.14 9.64
C GLU A 80 -9.71 27.04 8.95
N GLY A 81 -10.88 26.47 8.65
CA GLY A 81 -11.90 27.09 7.81
C GLY A 81 -12.60 26.14 6.83
N LYS A 82 -12.00 24.99 6.49
CA LYS A 82 -12.63 23.89 5.74
C LYS A 82 -12.88 22.65 6.60
N ASN A 83 -12.91 22.82 7.92
CA ASN A 83 -13.27 21.73 8.80
C ASN A 83 -14.78 21.46 8.63
N THR A 84 -15.11 20.58 7.68
CA THR A 84 -16.43 19.93 7.54
C THR A 84 -16.62 18.88 8.62
N PHE A 85 -16.04 19.10 9.80
CA PHE A 85 -16.31 18.29 10.97
C PHE A 85 -17.76 18.54 11.35
N ASN A 86 -18.62 17.60 10.95
CA ASN A 86 -20.03 17.63 11.29
C ASN A 86 -20.21 16.75 12.54
N PRO A 87 -20.23 17.33 13.75
CA PRO A 87 -20.40 16.57 14.99
C PRO A 87 -21.70 15.78 15.01
N GLU A 88 -22.74 16.25 14.32
CA GLU A 88 -23.99 15.51 14.19
C GLU A 88 -23.83 14.24 13.34
N LEU A 89 -22.98 14.26 12.31
CA LEU A 89 -22.68 13.09 11.50
C LEU A 89 -22.00 12.00 12.34
N LEU A 90 -21.02 12.42 13.15
CA LEU A 90 -20.30 11.53 14.06
C LEU A 90 -21.27 10.94 15.09
N THR A 91 -22.14 11.79 15.66
CA THR A 91 -23.17 11.38 16.61
C THR A 91 -24.14 10.37 15.98
N LYS A 92 -24.62 10.63 14.75
CA LYS A 92 -25.50 9.72 14.01
C LYS A 92 -24.82 8.39 13.71
N PHE A 93 -23.54 8.41 13.32
CA PHE A 93 -22.75 7.21 13.09
C PHE A 93 -22.66 6.36 14.36
N HIS A 94 -22.26 6.96 15.49
CA HIS A 94 -22.18 6.26 16.78
C HIS A 94 -23.53 5.74 17.26
N HIS A 95 -24.61 6.52 17.08
CA HIS A 95 -25.95 6.10 17.48
C HIS A 95 -26.48 4.95 16.61
N SER A 96 -26.03 4.85 15.35
CA SER A 96 -26.43 3.77 14.45
C SER A 96 -25.69 2.45 14.66
N PHE A 97 -24.73 2.43 15.59
CA PHE A 97 -23.92 1.26 15.87
C PHE A 97 -24.72 0.20 16.61
N GLU A 98 -24.78 -0.99 16.03
CA GLU A 98 -25.45 -2.15 16.60
C GLU A 98 -24.58 -3.40 16.37
N ILE A 99 -24.79 -4.44 17.18
CA ILE A 99 -24.18 -5.75 16.96
C ILE A 99 -25.32 -6.73 16.63
N LEU A 100 -25.36 -7.19 15.38
CA LEU A 100 -26.34 -8.15 14.87
C LEU A 100 -25.61 -9.43 14.46
N ASP A 101 -25.99 -10.57 15.02
CA ASP A 101 -25.38 -11.89 14.76
C ASP A 101 -23.84 -11.89 14.86
N GLY A 102 -23.31 -11.14 15.85
CA GLY A 102 -21.87 -10.99 16.08
C GLY A 102 -21.16 -10.03 15.11
N ARG A 103 -21.87 -9.41 14.17
CA ARG A 103 -21.34 -8.40 13.25
C ARG A 103 -21.63 -6.99 13.75
N ARG A 104 -20.65 -6.10 13.64
CA ARG A 104 -20.81 -4.67 13.90
C ARG A 104 -21.50 -4.02 12.70
N VAL A 105 -22.70 -3.52 12.90
CA VAL A 105 -23.53 -2.87 11.88
C VAL A 105 -23.61 -1.39 12.19
N VAL A 106 -23.46 -0.56 11.16
CA VAL A 106 -23.60 0.89 11.24
C VAL A 106 -24.41 1.36 10.04
N LYS A 107 -25.14 2.46 10.18
CA LYS A 107 -25.83 3.08 9.05
C LYS A 107 -24.85 3.96 8.29
N LEU A 108 -24.88 3.85 6.96
CA LEU A 108 -24.10 4.74 6.11
C LEU A 108 -24.65 6.18 6.22
N PRO A 109 -23.77 7.18 6.38
CA PRO A 109 -24.19 8.57 6.45
C PRO A 109 -24.60 9.08 5.06
N TRP A 110 -25.90 9.05 4.76
CA TRP A 110 -26.45 9.65 3.56
C TRP A 110 -26.64 11.16 3.73
N LYS A 111 -26.33 11.93 2.68
CA LYS A 111 -26.63 13.36 2.64
C LYS A 111 -28.13 13.54 2.33
N PRO A 112 -28.90 14.20 3.21
CA PRO A 112 -30.35 14.32 3.04
C PRO A 112 -30.72 15.16 1.80
N GLU A 113 -29.89 16.13 1.43
CA GLU A 113 -30.06 16.91 0.20
C GLU A 113 -29.73 16.14 -1.10
N VAL A 114 -29.07 14.98 -1.01
CA VAL A 114 -28.74 14.16 -2.18
C VAL A 114 -29.84 13.14 -2.39
N GLN A 115 -30.78 13.48 -3.26
CA GLN A 115 -31.67 12.48 -3.85
C GLN A 115 -30.98 11.85 -5.04
N LEU A 116 -30.86 10.51 -5.04
CA LEU A 116 -30.48 9.75 -6.22
C LEU A 116 -31.62 9.86 -7.24
N SER A 117 -31.57 10.92 -8.03
CA SER A 117 -32.66 11.36 -8.91
C SER A 117 -32.80 10.54 -10.19
N SER A 118 -31.83 9.67 -10.49
CA SER A 118 -31.87 8.82 -11.67
C SER A 118 -31.58 7.36 -11.33
N ASN A 119 -32.38 6.48 -11.93
CA ASN A 119 -32.11 5.05 -11.93
C ASN A 119 -30.79 4.80 -12.67
N ASN A 120 -29.82 4.14 -12.02
CA ASN A 120 -28.51 3.83 -12.59
C ASN A 120 -28.47 2.48 -13.35
N TYR A 121 -29.62 1.86 -13.57
CA TYR A 121 -29.75 0.52 -14.14
C TYR A 121 -29.00 0.34 -15.46
N GLU A 122 -29.18 1.25 -16.44
CA GLU A 122 -28.49 1.12 -17.73
C GLU A 122 -26.97 1.20 -17.58
N VAL A 123 -26.48 2.08 -16.71
CA VAL A 123 -25.05 2.21 -16.41
C VAL A 123 -24.52 0.94 -15.74
N ALA A 124 -25.28 0.37 -14.80
CA ALA A 124 -24.93 -0.87 -14.12
C ALA A 124 -24.84 -2.04 -15.13
N ILE A 125 -25.80 -2.16 -16.04
CA ILE A 125 -25.77 -3.16 -17.12
C ILE A 125 -24.55 -2.97 -18.02
N GLN A 126 -24.24 -1.75 -18.44
CA GLN A 126 -23.09 -1.51 -19.30
C GLN A 126 -21.77 -1.90 -18.61
N ARG A 127 -21.63 -1.60 -17.31
CA ARG A 127 -20.48 -2.03 -16.51
C ARG A 127 -20.40 -3.54 -16.40
N PHE A 128 -21.52 -4.21 -16.12
CA PHE A 128 -21.59 -5.67 -16.05
C PHE A 128 -21.20 -6.35 -17.37
N ASN A 129 -21.74 -5.88 -18.49
CA ASN A 129 -21.40 -6.40 -19.82
C ASN A 129 -19.93 -6.20 -20.16
N SER A 130 -19.35 -5.08 -19.74
CA SER A 130 -17.92 -4.79 -19.95
C SER A 130 -17.03 -5.69 -19.11
N LEU A 131 -17.39 -5.93 -17.84
CA LEU A 131 -16.72 -6.90 -16.98
C LEU A 131 -16.79 -8.32 -17.58
N THR A 132 -17.98 -8.73 -18.03
CA THR A 132 -18.21 -10.06 -18.62
C THR A 132 -17.36 -10.27 -19.88
N ARG A 133 -17.30 -9.27 -20.77
CA ARG A 133 -16.43 -9.31 -21.96
C ARG A 133 -14.96 -9.48 -21.58
N LYS A 134 -14.48 -8.74 -20.57
CA LYS A 134 -13.10 -8.89 -20.09
C LYS A 134 -12.83 -10.32 -19.60
N GLN A 135 -13.74 -10.89 -18.82
CA GLN A 135 -13.61 -12.27 -18.33
C GLN A 135 -13.66 -13.33 -19.45
N GLN A 136 -14.33 -13.05 -20.56
CA GLN A 136 -14.37 -13.97 -21.71
C GLN A 136 -13.05 -13.98 -22.49
N THR A 137 -12.40 -12.82 -22.61
CA THR A 137 -11.15 -12.68 -23.38
C THR A 137 -9.92 -13.02 -22.56
N ASP A 138 -9.95 -12.79 -21.25
CA ASP A 138 -8.82 -12.99 -20.35
C ASP A 138 -9.14 -14.08 -19.31
N SER A 139 -8.62 -15.29 -19.55
CA SER A 139 -8.84 -16.45 -18.69
C SER A 139 -8.19 -16.29 -17.31
N VAL A 140 -7.05 -15.60 -17.23
CA VAL A 140 -6.33 -15.38 -15.97
C VAL A 140 -7.14 -14.44 -15.09
N PHE A 141 -7.55 -13.30 -15.63
CA PHE A 141 -8.41 -12.35 -14.93
C PHE A 141 -9.72 -12.99 -14.44
N LYS A 142 -10.33 -13.84 -15.27
CA LYS A 142 -11.55 -14.57 -14.88
C LYS A 142 -11.31 -15.48 -13.68
N GLN A 143 -10.21 -16.23 -13.69
CA GLN A 143 -9.87 -17.13 -12.59
C GLN A 143 -9.64 -16.35 -11.30
N GLU A 144 -8.75 -15.34 -11.33
CA GLU A 144 -8.45 -14.50 -10.16
C GLU A 144 -9.70 -13.82 -9.60
N TYR A 145 -10.54 -13.26 -10.46
CA TYR A 145 -11.78 -12.62 -10.05
C TYR A 145 -12.72 -13.63 -9.35
N SER A 146 -12.83 -14.85 -9.88
CA SER A 146 -13.69 -15.89 -9.31
C SER A 146 -13.17 -16.37 -7.95
N GLU A 147 -11.86 -16.56 -7.82
CA GLU A 147 -11.22 -16.96 -6.57
C GLU A 147 -11.43 -15.91 -5.46
N ILE A 148 -11.25 -14.62 -5.77
CA ILE A 148 -11.49 -13.52 -4.82
C ILE A 148 -12.97 -13.44 -4.40
N MET A 149 -13.89 -13.57 -5.36
CA MET A 149 -15.32 -13.54 -5.05
C MET A 149 -15.72 -14.73 -4.16
N GLN A 150 -15.15 -15.91 -4.41
CA GLN A 150 -15.36 -17.07 -3.56
C GLN A 150 -14.79 -16.85 -2.15
N ASP A 151 -13.59 -16.29 -2.03
CA ASP A 151 -12.99 -15.93 -0.74
C ASP A 151 -13.88 -14.97 0.08
N TYR A 152 -14.51 -13.98 -0.58
CA TYR A 152 -15.46 -13.08 0.08
C TYR A 152 -16.73 -13.80 0.58
N ILE A 153 -17.23 -14.77 -0.18
CA ILE A 153 -18.37 -15.60 0.22
C ILE A 153 -17.98 -16.49 1.40
N ASP A 154 -16.85 -17.18 1.32
CA ASP A 154 -16.36 -18.11 2.34
C ASP A 154 -16.09 -17.38 3.67
N LYS A 155 -15.54 -16.16 3.59
CA LYS A 155 -15.35 -15.27 4.75
C LYS A 155 -16.63 -14.60 5.23
N LYS A 156 -17.76 -14.84 4.57
CA LYS A 156 -19.07 -14.24 4.87
C LYS A 156 -19.02 -12.70 4.89
N GLN A 157 -18.24 -12.12 3.98
CA GLN A 157 -18.14 -10.67 3.77
C GLN A 157 -19.19 -10.17 2.78
N VAL A 158 -19.63 -11.07 1.89
CA VAL A 158 -20.70 -10.84 0.91
C VAL A 158 -21.81 -11.86 1.13
N GLU A 159 -23.05 -11.42 0.97
CA GLU A 159 -24.25 -12.28 1.02
C GLU A 159 -24.75 -12.56 -0.40
N ILE A 160 -25.12 -13.82 -0.64
CA ILE A 160 -25.77 -14.22 -1.89
C ILE A 160 -27.28 -14.07 -1.64
N VAL A 161 -27.90 -13.12 -2.34
CA VAL A 161 -29.33 -12.80 -2.26
C VAL A 161 -30.11 -13.55 -3.33
#